data_AF-A0A8J3ADG8-F1
#
_entry.id   AF-A0A8J3ADG8-F1
#
_cell.length_a   1.000
_cell.length_b   1.000
_cell.length_c   1.000
_cell.angle_alpha   90.00
_cell.angle_beta   90.00
_cell.angle_gamma   90.00
#
_symmetry.space_group_name_H-M   'P 1'
#
loop_
_entity.id
_entity.type
_entity.pdbx_description
1 polymer ?
#
loop_
_entity_poly.entity_id
_entity_poly.type
_entity_poly.pdbx_seq_one_letter_code
_entity_poly.pdbx_strand_id
1 'polypeptide(L)' 'MKIEEKDDIVIIDGFEIDGFIDEKLCTICKVNLVYYEDFDAYFCPKCNCWTEKKCGDPDCLYCFKRPEKPLPHK' A
#
# COMPACT_ATOMS: atom_id res chain seq x y z
N MET A 1 2.74 14.66 4.84
CA MET A 1 2.22 13.29 4.93
C MET A 1 1.77 13.05 6.36
N LYS A 2 0.45 13.08 6.53
CA LYS A 2 -0.25 12.66 7.74
C LYS A 2 -0.72 11.23 7.51
N ILE A 3 -0.45 10.34 8.45
CA ILE A 3 -0.90 8.95 8.42
C ILE A 3 -1.63 8.68 9.73
N GLU A 4 -2.83 8.13 9.64
CA GLU A 4 -3.64 7.71 10.76
C GLU A 4 -4.14 6.29 10.51
N GLU A 5 -4.11 5.43 11.51
CA GLU A 5 -4.73 4.10 11.47
C GLU A 5 -5.91 4.10 12.43
N LYS A 6 -7.04 3.56 11.97
CA LYS A 6 -8.25 3.40 12.76
C LYS A 6 -8.94 2.11 12.35
N ASP A 7 -8.97 1.15 13.28
CA ASP A 7 -9.47 -0.20 13.02
C ASP A 7 -8.75 -0.79 11.80
N ASP A 8 -9.46 -1.24 10.78
CA ASP A 8 -8.90 -1.81 9.55
C ASP A 8 -8.74 -0.75 8.42
N ILE A 9 -8.65 0.54 8.77
CA ILE A 9 -8.50 1.64 7.80
C ILE A 9 -7.24 2.46 8.08
N VAL A 10 -6.44 2.68 7.05
CA VAL A 10 -5.32 3.62 7.05
C VAL A 10 -5.67 4.85 6.21
N ILE A 11 -5.58 6.03 6.82
CA ILE A 11 -5.86 7.32 6.17
C ILE A 11 -4.52 8.03 5.92
N ILE A 12 -4.18 8.24 4.65
CA ILE A 12 -2.94 8.92 4.22
C ILE A 12 -3.30 10.21 3.49
N ASP A 13 -3.00 11.36 4.10
CA ASP A 13 -3.30 12.68 3.54
C ASP A 13 -4.78 12.82 3.07
N GLY A 14 -5.72 12.13 3.77
CA GLY A 14 -7.15 12.13 3.47
C GLY A 14 -7.60 11.03 2.49
N PHE A 15 -6.69 10.20 2.00
CA PHE A 15 -7.01 9.02 1.20
C PHE A 15 -7.16 7.79 2.10
N GLU A 16 -8.35 7.19 2.09
CA GLU A 16 -8.68 6.01 2.90
C GLU A 16 -8.25 4.73 2.18
N ILE A 17 -7.69 3.79 2.93
CA ILE A 17 -7.18 2.51 2.46
C ILE A 17 -7.63 1.44 3.45
N ASP A 18 -8.32 0.42 2.96
CA ASP A 18 -8.58 -0.79 3.74
C ASP A 18 -7.26 -1.55 3.95
N GLY A 19 -6.90 -1.78 5.21
CA GLY A 19 -5.65 -2.41 5.63
C GLY A 19 -5.07 -1.80 6.90
N PHE A 20 -3.76 -2.00 7.11
CA PHE A 20 -3.11 -1.62 8.37
C PHE A 20 -1.63 -1.24 8.16
N ILE A 21 -1.07 -0.51 9.12
CA ILE A 21 0.36 -0.20 9.19
C ILE A 21 1.08 -1.41 9.82
N ASP A 22 2.05 -1.96 9.09
CA ASP A 22 2.84 -3.12 9.53
C ASP A 22 4.18 -2.64 10.14
N GLU A 23 4.73 -3.41 11.07
CA GLU A 23 6.06 -3.16 11.66
C GLU A 23 7.19 -3.33 10.63
N LYS A 24 6.93 -3.97 9.48
CA LYS A 24 7.86 -4.05 8.35
C LYS A 24 8.27 -2.67 7.86
N LEU A 25 9.55 -2.50 7.56
CA LEU A 25 10.11 -1.23 7.11
C LEU A 25 10.43 -1.24 5.62
N CYS A 26 10.17 -0.12 4.95
CA CYS A 26 10.63 0.14 3.59
C CYS A 26 12.16 0.04 3.52
N THR A 27 12.67 -0.73 2.57
CA THR A 27 14.11 -0.93 2.37
C THR A 27 14.85 0.37 2.01
N ILE A 28 14.15 1.31 1.36
CA ILE A 28 14.68 2.59 0.86
C ILE A 28 14.66 3.67 1.95
N CYS A 29 13.48 3.97 2.52
CA CYS A 29 13.31 5.13 3.41
C CYS A 29 13.11 4.79 4.89
N LYS A 30 13.10 3.50 5.24
CA LYS A 30 12.98 2.97 6.62
C LYS A 30 11.70 3.36 7.37
N VAL A 31 10.65 3.78 6.66
CA VAL A 31 9.30 3.99 7.22
C VAL A 31 8.50 2.69 7.16
N ASN A 32 7.61 2.49 8.13
CA ASN A 32 6.64 1.39 8.15
C ASN A 32 5.87 1.24 6.83
N LEU A 33 5.65 0.00 6.43
CA LEU A 33 4.84 -0.35 5.27
C LEU A 33 3.37 -0.35 5.66
N VAL A 34 2.53 -0.17 4.65
CA VAL A 34 1.08 -0.34 4.77
C VAL A 34 0.70 -1.56 3.95
N TYR A 35 -0.06 -2.46 4.55
CA TYR A 35 -0.75 -3.51 3.82
C TYR A 35 -2.02 -2.91 3.20
N TYR A 36 -2.21 -3.10 1.89
CA TYR A 36 -3.37 -2.62 1.16
C TYR A 36 -4.22 -3.83 0.76
N GLU A 37 -5.36 -3.99 1.42
CA GLU A 37 -6.22 -5.17 1.31
C GLU A 37 -6.76 -5.39 -0.11
N ASP A 38 -7.23 -4.34 -0.78
CA ASP A 38 -7.73 -4.40 -2.17
C ASP A 38 -6.76 -5.03 -3.17
N PHE A 39 -5.46 -4.94 -2.89
CA PHE A 39 -4.41 -5.37 -3.79
C PHE A 39 -3.55 -6.51 -3.24
N ASP A 40 -3.89 -7.01 -2.05
CA ASP A 40 -3.15 -8.04 -1.30
C ASP A 40 -1.63 -7.81 -1.37
N ALA A 41 -1.21 -6.58 -1.05
CA ALA A 41 0.16 -6.15 -1.25
C ALA A 41 0.59 -5.08 -0.27
N TYR A 42 1.89 -5.04 0.00
CA TYR A 42 2.50 -3.99 0.81
C TYR A 42 2.99 -2.85 -0.06
N PHE A 43 2.92 -1.63 0.48
CA PHE A 43 3.55 -0.47 -0.14
C PHE A 43 4.17 0.45 0.89
N CYS A 44 5.14 1.25 0.43
CA CYS A 44 5.69 2.31 1.25
C CYS A 44 4.87 3.59 1.07
N PRO A 45 4.20 4.10 2.13
CA PRO A 45 3.39 5.30 2.02
C PRO A 45 4.26 6.52 1.73
N LYS A 46 5.53 6.53 2.15
CA LYS A 46 6.48 7.63 1.89
C LYS A 46 7.02 7.62 0.45
N CYS A 47 7.52 6.48 -0.04
CA CYS A 47 8.07 6.35 -1.40
C CYS A 47 7.00 6.23 -2.48
N ASN A 48 5.74 5.92 -2.11
CA ASN A 48 4.64 5.64 -3.03
C ASN A 48 4.96 4.54 -4.04
N CYS A 49 5.47 3.41 -3.54
CA CYS A 49 5.82 2.26 -4.35
C CYS A 49 5.40 0.97 -3.67
N TRP A 50 4.88 0.03 -4.45
CA TRP A 50 4.67 -1.36 -4.04
C TRP A 50 6.00 -2.01 -3.67
N THR A 51 6.00 -2.88 -2.66
CA THR A 51 7.18 -3.68 -2.31
C THR A 51 7.30 -4.94 -3.16
N GLU A 52 6.17 -5.48 -3.60
CA GLU A 52 6.08 -6.67 -4.44
C GLU A 52 5.78 -6.32 -5.90
N LYS A 53 6.27 -7.17 -6.82
CA LYS A 53 5.83 -7.16 -8.22
C LYS A 53 4.45 -7.78 -8.35
N LYS A 54 3.75 -7.53 -9.47
CA LYS A 54 2.53 -8.27 -9.79
C LYS A 54 2.90 -9.74 -10.02
N CYS A 55 2.00 -10.66 -9.70
CA CYS A 55 2.20 -12.06 -10.05
C CYS A 55 2.15 -12.26 -11.58
N GLY A 56 2.64 -13.41 -12.04
CA GLY A 56 2.58 -13.79 -13.46
C GLY A 56 1.21 -14.32 -13.92
N ASP A 57 0.26 -14.49 -13.00
CA ASP A 57 -1.09 -14.95 -13.30
C ASP A 57 -1.94 -13.80 -13.90
N PRO A 58 -2.37 -13.92 -15.18
CA PRO A 58 -3.19 -12.90 -15.83
C PRO A 58 -4.61 -12.78 -15.24
N ASP A 59 -5.09 -13.82 -14.55
CA ASP A 59 -6.45 -13.88 -13.99
C ASP A 59 -6.49 -13.50 -12.50
N CYS A 60 -5.36 -13.08 -11.92
CA CYS A 60 -5.30 -12.66 -10.52
C CYS A 60 -6.11 -11.37 -10.26
N LEU A 61 -7.19 -11.49 -9.50
CA LEU A 61 -8.12 -10.41 -9.19
C LEU A 61 -7.47 -9.20 -8.50
N TYR A 62 -6.49 -9.44 -7.63
CA TYR A 62 -5.75 -8.40 -6.92
C TYR A 62 -4.77 -7.66 -7.83
N CYS A 63 -3.96 -8.40 -8.59
CA CYS A 63 -2.92 -7.80 -9.44
C CYS A 63 -3.50 -7.12 -10.68
N PHE A 64 -4.61 -7.62 -11.23
CA PHE A 64 -5.23 -7.07 -12.44
C PHE A 64 -5.58 -5.59 -12.28
N LYS A 65 -6.20 -5.22 -11.16
CA LYS A 65 -6.61 -3.85 -10.87
C LYS A 65 -5.52 -2.99 -10.22
N ARG A 66 -4.40 -3.58 -9.80
CA ARG A 66 -3.37 -2.86 -9.05
C ARG A 66 -2.75 -1.73 -9.88
N PRO A 67 -2.86 -0.46 -9.45
CA PRO A 67 -2.28 0.67 -10.17
C PRO A 67 -0.76 0.63 -10.15
N GLU A 68 -0.12 1.41 -11.01
CA GLU A 68 1.35 1.53 -11.01
C GLU A 68 1.88 2.11 -9.69
N LYS A 69 1.16 3.07 -9.12
CA LYS A 69 1.44 3.67 -7.81
C LYS A 69 0.27 3.45 -6.83
N PRO A 70 0.55 3.13 -5.56
CA PRO A 70 -0.48 2.92 -4.54
C PRO A 70 -1.34 4.15 -4.25
N LEU A 71 -0.74 5.34 -4.20
CA LEU A 71 -1.41 6.60 -3.87
C LEU A 71 -1.58 7.46 -5.14
N PRO A 72 -2.81 7.86 -5.50
CA PRO A 72 -3.11 8.56 -6.74
C PRO A 72 -2.68 10.04 -6.76
N HIS A 73 -2.50 10.68 -5.60
CA HIS A 73 -2.29 12.13 -5.48
C HIS A 73 -0.92 12.50 -4.88
N LYS A 74 0.14 11.76 -5.24
CA LYS A 74 1.48 11.95 -4.65
C LYS A 74 2.62 12.01 -5.67
#